data_AF-A0A4Q3UCH7-F1
#
_entry.id   AF-A0A4Q3UCH7-F1
#
_cell.length_a   1.000
_cell.length_b   1.000
_cell.length_c   1.000
_cell.angle_alpha   90.00
_cell.angle_beta   90.00
_cell.angle_gamma   90.00
#
_symmetry.space_group_name_H-M   'P 1'
#
loop_
_entity.id
_entity.type
_entity.pdbx_description
1 polymer ?
#
loop_
_entity_poly.entity_id
_entity_poly.type
_entity_poly.pdbx_seq_one_letter_code
_entity_poly.pdbx_strand_id
1 'polypeptide(L)'
;MKTSERQSTYPVAIDFGSARLHGELCVPQSPVALVVLPHEGSSMRHCPGSRSVAQRLQARGIACLVVDLLTIDEEFVRPSKDDLEQPASRIVAVLDWLTHDPLVGKLPLGLYSYGK
;
A
#
# COMPACT_ATOMS: atom_id res chain seq x y z
N MET A 1 -25.80 2.38 -14.36
CA MET A 1 -25.78 1.56 -13.14
C MET A 1 -24.37 1.03 -12.95
N LYS A 2 -23.64 1.47 -11.93
CA LYS A 2 -22.33 0.89 -11.60
C LYS A 2 -22.62 -0.33 -10.72
N THR A 3 -22.41 -1.52 -11.27
CA THR A 3 -22.49 -2.78 -10.54
C THR A 3 -21.51 -2.67 -9.36
N SER A 4 -22.02 -2.71 -8.14
CA SER A 4 -21.20 -2.79 -6.94
C SER A 4 -20.61 -4.21 -6.92
N GLU A 5 -19.52 -4.43 -7.64
CA GLU A 5 -18.75 -5.67 -7.56
C GLU A 5 -18.31 -5.86 -6.10
N ARG A 6 -18.41 -7.08 -5.59
CA ARG A 6 -17.92 -7.37 -4.23
C ARG A 6 -16.42 -7.13 -4.20
N GLN A 7 -15.96 -6.38 -3.20
CA GLN A 7 -14.54 -6.13 -2.95
C GLN A 7 -14.22 -6.64 -1.55
N SER A 8 -13.04 -7.20 -1.38
CA SER A 8 -12.53 -7.65 -0.08
C SER A 8 -11.37 -6.76 0.33
N THR A 9 -11.42 -6.26 1.55
CA THR A 9 -10.37 -5.45 2.14
C THR A 9 -9.84 -6.16 3.36
N TYR A 10 -8.52 -6.29 3.45
CA TYR A 10 -7.88 -6.94 4.59
C TYR A 10 -6.56 -6.23 4.97
N PRO A 11 -6.25 -6.19 6.28
CA PRO A 11 -4.97 -5.66 6.74
C PRO A 11 -3.83 -6.58 6.31
N VAL A 12 -2.70 -6.00 5.96
CA VAL A 12 -1.46 -6.71 5.65
C VAL A 12 -0.33 -6.23 6.54
N ALA A 13 0.61 -7.13 6.80
CA ALA A 13 1.83 -6.89 7.56
C ALA A 13 3.00 -7.45 6.76
N ILE A 14 3.95 -6.59 6.41
CA ILE A 14 5.07 -6.91 5.54
C ILE A 14 6.34 -6.78 6.36
N ASP A 15 7.05 -7.89 6.55
CA ASP A 15 8.29 -7.89 7.32
C ASP A 15 9.41 -7.21 6.50
N PHE A 16 10.16 -6.31 7.14
CA PHE A 16 11.26 -5.55 6.53
C PHE A 16 12.40 -5.40 7.55
N GLY A 17 13.43 -6.24 7.44
CA GLY A 17 14.48 -6.30 8.45
C GLY A 17 13.90 -6.62 9.84
N SER A 18 14.14 -5.76 10.82
CA SER A 18 13.53 -5.83 12.16
C SER A 18 12.21 -5.07 12.30
N ALA A 19 11.76 -4.39 11.23
CA ALA A 19 10.54 -3.61 11.18
C ALA A 19 9.40 -4.40 10.51
N ARG A 20 8.17 -3.91 10.73
CA ARG A 20 6.96 -4.42 10.08
C ARG A 20 6.18 -3.27 9.50
N LEU A 21 6.02 -3.28 8.17
CA LEU A 21 5.23 -2.29 7.45
C LEU A 21 3.77 -2.72 7.45
N HIS A 22 2.87 -1.79 7.76
CA HIS A 22 1.45 -2.05 7.85
C HIS A 22 0.73 -1.46 6.64
N GLY A 23 -0.29 -2.15 6.17
CA GLY A 23 -1.08 -1.67 5.05
C GLY A 23 -2.47 -2.28 4.98
N GLU A 24 -3.22 -1.82 4.00
CA GLU A 24 -4.55 -2.31 3.66
C GLU A 24 -4.57 -2.70 2.18
N LEU A 25 -4.85 -3.97 1.92
CA LEU A 25 -4.99 -4.51 0.57
C LEU A 25 -6.48 -4.66 0.26
N CYS A 26 -6.94 -3.93 -0.76
CA CYS A 26 -8.28 -4.05 -1.31
C CYS A 26 -8.23 -4.76 -2.66
N VAL A 27 -8.94 -5.88 -2.76
CA VAL A 27 -9.01 -6.74 -3.95
C VAL A 27 -10.45 -6.83 -4.44
N PRO A 28 -10.76 -6.27 -5.62
CA PRO A 28 -12.01 -6.51 -6.32
C PRO A 28 -12.18 -8.00 -6.71
N GLN A 29 -13.40 -8.44 -6.98
CA GLN A 29 -13.67 -9.83 -7.38
C GLN A 29 -12.88 -10.30 -8.63
N SER A 30 -12.70 -9.41 -9.61
CA SER A 30 -11.97 -9.68 -10.85
C SER A 30 -10.92 -8.58 -11.10
N PRO A 31 -9.79 -8.60 -10.38
CA PRO A 31 -8.84 -7.50 -10.44
C PRO A 31 -8.07 -7.53 -11.77
N VAL A 32 -7.95 -6.38 -12.44
CA VAL A 32 -7.25 -6.26 -13.74
C VAL A 32 -5.82 -5.72 -13.61
N ALA A 33 -5.51 -5.10 -12.49
CA ALA A 33 -4.19 -4.54 -12.16
C ALA A 33 -4.09 -4.35 -10.65
N LEU A 34 -2.86 -4.13 -10.16
CA LEU A 34 -2.56 -3.74 -8.79
C LEU A 34 -1.84 -2.39 -8.79
N VAL A 35 -2.25 -1.48 -7.90
CA VAL A 35 -1.51 -0.24 -7.63
C VAL A 35 -1.08 -0.20 -6.17
N VAL A 36 0.22 0.02 -5.93
CA VAL A 36 0.76 0.31 -4.60
C VAL A 36 0.75 1.83 -4.38
N LEU A 37 0.21 2.24 -3.24
CA LEU A 37 0.15 3.63 -2.78
C LEU A 37 0.96 3.74 -1.48
N PRO A 38 2.28 4.02 -1.55
CA PRO A 38 3.08 4.20 -0.37
C PRO A 38 2.68 5.48 0.37
N HIS A 39 2.63 5.40 1.69
CA HIS A 39 2.38 6.53 2.58
C HIS A 39 3.62 6.78 3.42
N GLU A 40 4.17 8.00 3.36
CA GLU A 40 5.32 8.43 4.16
C GLU A 40 4.94 8.81 5.62
N GLY A 41 3.78 8.35 6.11
CA GLY A 41 3.33 8.47 7.49
C GLY A 41 2.72 7.15 7.98
N SER A 42 2.47 7.01 9.29
CA SER A 42 2.03 5.72 9.87
C SER A 42 0.50 5.58 10.00
N SER A 43 -0.26 6.44 9.31
CA SER A 43 -1.72 6.46 9.47
C SER A 43 -2.48 6.80 8.19
N MET A 44 -3.07 5.75 7.60
CA MET A 44 -4.17 5.85 6.64
C MET A 44 -5.35 6.74 7.08
N ARG A 45 -5.49 7.09 8.37
CA ARG A 45 -6.51 8.05 8.86
C ARG A 45 -6.16 9.50 8.51
N HIS A 46 -4.89 9.79 8.24
CA HIS A 46 -4.39 11.15 7.99
C HIS A 46 -4.08 11.42 6.49
N CYS A 47 -4.38 10.48 5.59
CA CYS A 47 -4.12 10.63 4.15
C CYS A 47 -5.39 10.51 3.27
N PRO A 48 -6.28 11.52 3.27
CA PRO A 48 -7.48 11.51 2.44
C PRO A 48 -7.19 11.45 0.93
N GLY A 49 -6.01 11.93 0.49
CA GLY A 49 -5.56 11.89 -0.90
C GLY A 49 -5.38 10.47 -1.45
N SER A 50 -4.51 9.67 -0.81
CA SER A 50 -4.28 8.27 -1.19
C SER A 50 -5.56 7.45 -1.17
N ARG A 51 -6.42 7.64 -0.15
CA ARG A 51 -7.71 6.95 -0.06
C ARG A 51 -8.64 7.30 -1.24
N SER A 52 -8.71 8.57 -1.61
CA SER A 52 -9.54 9.03 -2.74
C SER A 52 -9.05 8.47 -4.08
N VAL A 53 -7.74 8.36 -4.27
CA VAL A 53 -7.15 7.72 -5.46
C VAL A 53 -7.46 6.22 -5.46
N ALA A 54 -7.23 5.51 -4.34
CA ALA A 54 -7.53 4.09 -4.20
C ALA A 54 -9.01 3.79 -4.53
N GLN A 55 -9.95 4.58 -4.00
CA GLN A 55 -11.38 4.42 -4.31
C GLN A 55 -11.69 4.58 -5.81
N ARG A 56 -11.05 5.54 -6.50
CA ARG A 56 -11.24 5.73 -7.95
C ARG A 56 -10.66 4.60 -8.78
N LEU A 57 -9.56 3.99 -8.33
CA LEU A 57 -8.93 2.83 -8.96
C LEU A 57 -9.78 1.57 -8.73
N GLN A 58 -10.20 1.34 -7.48
CA GLN A 58 -11.08 0.24 -7.09
C GLN A 58 -12.40 0.26 -7.86
N ALA A 59 -12.99 1.43 -8.09
CA ALA A 59 -14.20 1.59 -8.89
C ALA A 59 -14.03 1.20 -10.39
N ARG A 60 -12.80 0.89 -10.82
CA ARG A 60 -12.45 0.41 -12.16
C ARG A 60 -11.91 -1.04 -12.14
N GLY A 61 -12.08 -1.77 -11.04
CA GLY A 61 -11.58 -3.15 -10.90
C GLY A 61 -10.08 -3.25 -10.65
N ILE A 62 -9.42 -2.18 -10.19
CA ILE A 62 -7.99 -2.17 -9.89
C ILE A 62 -7.80 -2.45 -8.40
N ALA A 63 -7.04 -3.48 -8.05
CA ALA A 63 -6.63 -3.77 -6.69
C ALA A 63 -5.69 -2.66 -6.19
N CYS A 64 -5.78 -2.33 -4.90
CA CYS A 64 -4.94 -1.28 -4.31
C CYS A 64 -4.34 -1.75 -2.99
N LEU A 65 -3.03 -1.62 -2.86
CA LEU A 65 -2.34 -1.70 -1.58
C LEU A 65 -2.01 -0.29 -1.13
N VAL A 66 -2.55 0.15 0.00
CA VAL A 66 -2.07 1.35 0.69
C VAL A 66 -1.17 0.87 1.81
N VAL A 67 0.08 1.33 1.86
CA VAL A 67 1.09 0.84 2.83
C VAL A 67 1.80 2.01 3.50
N ASP A 68 1.93 1.93 4.81
CA ASP A 68 2.68 2.86 5.63
C ASP A 68 4.17 2.45 5.59
N LEU A 69 5.01 3.33 5.04
CA LEU A 69 6.45 3.07 4.92
C LEU A 69 7.20 3.32 6.24
N LEU A 70 6.56 3.93 7.23
CA LEU A 70 7.10 4.11 8.57
C LEU A 70 6.34 3.22 9.55
N THR A 71 7.09 2.63 10.47
CA THR A 71 6.48 2.01 11.64
C THR A 71 5.91 3.08 12.57
N ILE A 72 5.02 2.67 13.46
CA ILE A 72 4.45 3.55 14.48
C ILE A 72 5.56 4.19 15.33
N ASP A 73 6.56 3.38 15.73
CA ASP A 73 7.69 3.86 16.56
C ASP A 73 8.55 4.88 15.81
N GLU A 74 8.78 4.68 14.51
CA GLU A 74 9.51 5.61 13.65
C GLU A 74 8.76 6.95 13.50
N GLU A 75 7.42 6.93 13.43
CA GLU A 75 6.65 8.18 13.37
C GLU A 75 6.73 8.98 14.68
N PHE A 76 6.77 8.30 15.83
CA PHE A 76 6.85 8.95 17.15
C PHE A 76 8.22 9.57 17.43
N VAL A 77 9.29 8.84 17.12
CA VAL A 77 10.66 9.30 17.43
C VAL A 77 11.15 10.32 16.38
N ARG A 78 10.51 10.38 15.20
CA ARG A 78 10.97 11.16 14.04
C ARG A 78 12.50 11.07 13.88
N PRO A 79 13.01 9.86 13.66
CA PRO A 79 14.43 9.65 13.43
C PRO A 79 14.89 10.57 12.28
N SER A 80 16.16 10.97 12.30
CA SER A 80 16.67 11.80 11.21
C SER A 80 16.47 11.07 9.88
N LYS A 81 16.35 11.79 8.77
CA LYS A 81 16.14 11.14 7.46
C LYS A 81 17.26 10.14 7.11
N ASP A 82 18.43 10.30 7.74
CA ASP A 82 19.58 9.42 7.61
C ASP A 82 19.47 8.14 8.46
N ASP A 83 18.66 8.16 9.52
CA ASP A 83 18.42 7.01 10.42
C ASP A 83 17.30 6.08 9.91
N LEU A 84 16.51 6.52 8.94
CA LEU A 84 15.48 5.69 8.30
C LEU A 84 16.12 4.88 7.17
N GLU A 85 15.94 3.55 7.21
CA GLU A 85 16.18 2.73 6.03
C GLU A 85 15.41 3.31 4.83
N GLN A 86 16.12 3.47 3.70
CA GLN A 86 15.65 4.28 2.58
C GLN A 86 14.21 3.89 2.17
N PRO A 87 13.29 4.87 2.02
CA PRO A 87 11.92 4.63 1.58
C PRO A 87 11.82 3.77 0.30
N ALA A 88 12.80 3.91 -0.59
CA ALA A 88 12.92 3.07 -1.78
C ALA A 88 13.11 1.58 -1.45
N SER A 89 13.98 1.23 -0.49
CA SER A 89 14.20 -0.16 -0.06
C SER A 89 12.94 -0.78 0.53
N ARG A 90 12.17 0.01 1.28
CA ARG A 90 10.88 -0.42 1.84
C ARG A 90 9.85 -0.69 0.74
N ILE A 91 9.78 0.19 -0.26
CA ILE A 91 8.93 -0.02 -1.43
C ILE A 91 9.34 -1.31 -2.15
N VAL A 92 10.64 -1.54 -2.39
CA VAL A 92 11.12 -2.78 -3.01
C VAL A 92 10.67 -4.00 -2.22
N ALA A 93 10.81 -4.01 -0.89
CA ALA A 93 10.34 -5.11 -0.06
C ALA A 93 8.83 -5.34 -0.15
N VAL A 94 8.02 -4.27 -0.25
CA VAL A 94 6.57 -4.38 -0.49
C VAL A 94 6.29 -5.03 -1.84
N LEU A 95 7.00 -4.62 -2.89
CA LEU A 95 6.84 -5.18 -4.23
C LEU A 95 7.23 -6.66 -4.28
N ASP A 96 8.34 -7.04 -3.64
CA ASP A 96 8.79 -8.43 -3.55
C ASP A 96 7.81 -9.29 -2.71
N TRP A 97 7.26 -8.73 -1.63
CA TRP A 97 6.23 -9.42 -0.86
C TRP A 97 4.98 -9.68 -1.70
N LEU A 98 4.55 -8.71 -2.51
CA LEU A 98 3.38 -8.83 -3.38
C LEU A 98 3.53 -9.88 -4.47
N THR A 99 4.74 -10.18 -4.96
CA THR A 99 4.93 -11.23 -5.99
C THR A 99 4.53 -12.61 -5.48
N HIS A 100 4.49 -12.80 -4.17
CA HIS A 100 4.12 -14.06 -3.52
C HIS A 100 2.62 -14.13 -3.15
N ASP A 101 1.88 -13.04 -3.28
CA ASP A 101 0.45 -13.02 -2.98
C ASP A 101 -0.36 -13.78 -4.07
N PRO A 102 -1.18 -14.77 -3.69
CA PRO A 102 -1.91 -15.59 -4.67
C PRO A 102 -3.03 -14.84 -5.41
N LEU A 103 -3.53 -13.73 -4.85
CA LEU A 103 -4.63 -12.94 -5.42
C LEU A 103 -4.13 -11.86 -6.37
N VAL A 104 -2.97 -11.26 -6.08
CA VAL A 104 -2.49 -10.08 -6.83
C VAL A 104 -1.11 -10.21 -7.44
N GLY A 105 -0.32 -11.22 -7.09
CA GLY A 105 1.09 -11.33 -7.49
C GLY A 105 1.34 -11.55 -9.00
N LYS A 106 0.30 -11.87 -9.78
CA LYS A 106 0.37 -12.01 -11.25
C LYS A 106 -0.22 -10.83 -12.01
N LEU A 107 -0.75 -9.83 -11.31
CA LEU A 107 -1.38 -8.67 -11.94
C LEU A 107 -0.32 -7.69 -12.45
N PRO A 108 -0.61 -6.94 -13.54
CA PRO A 108 0.18 -5.77 -13.88
C PRO A 108 0.27 -4.81 -12.69
N LEU A 109 1.49 -4.43 -12.32
CA LEU A 109 1.76 -3.62 -11.14
C LEU A 109 2.07 -2.17 -11.51
N GLY A 110 1.45 -1.24 -10.78
CA GLY A 110 1.76 0.18 -10.81
C GLY A 110 2.13 0.72 -9.43
N LEU A 111 2.88 1.81 -9.40
CA LEU A 111 3.20 2.56 -8.19
C LEU A 111 2.63 3.97 -8.32
N TYR A 112 1.95 4.44 -7.27
CA TYR A 112 1.45 5.81 -7.20
C TYR A 112 1.88 6.45 -5.89
N SER A 113 2.67 7.52 -5.97
CA SER A 113 3.01 8.37 -4.83
C SER A 113 2.77 9.83 -5.22
N TYR A 114 2.52 10.67 -4.23
CA TYR A 114 2.52 12.11 -4.40
C TYR A 114 3.43 12.72 -3.34
N GLY A 115 4.33 13.59 -3.78
CA GLY A 115 5.16 14.38 -2.88
C GLY A 115 4.36 15.50 -2.22
N LYS A 116 4.88 15.99 -1.08
CA LYS A 116 4.60 17.35 -0.63
C LYS A 116 5.70 18.29 -1.09
#